data_AF-A0AAD8KSA6-F1
#
_entry.id   AF-A0AAD8KSA6-F1
#
_cell.length_a   1.000
_cell.length_b   1.000
_cell.length_c   1.000
_cell.angle_alpha   90.00
_cell.angle_beta   90.00
_cell.angle_gamma   90.00
#
_symmetry.space_group_name_H-M   'P 1'
#
loop_
_entity.id
_entity.type
_entity.pdbx_description
1 polymer ?
#
loop_
_entity_poly.entity_id
_entity_poly.type
_entity_poly.pdbx_seq_one_letter_code
_entity_poly.pdbx_strand_id
1 'polypeptide(L)'
;MSVLPVYIFDTRDYGKSKSGFDKTGPYCASFLIESVSNLRKNLQSRGSDLVVRIGRPETVLGELVKAVGADAMYVHKEVAYDEVRDEGRVESVLKDEGVEVKYYWGSTLYHIDDLPFGLEEMPANYGGFREKVKGVKVRKVIEVVDQLRGLPGRGDVERGEVPSLGDLGLNLTATMNQAKASGNACLVGGETEALERLTKFASECKSKPAKDGSNDSSIYGANFSCKISPWLAMGCVSPRSMFEELKKSASSFQMQNQTPDLRKLCLMGFVIDEKSKCRTISAASNRKDGGDTGMNWLIFITKKYSTAKQNNPAPVTACASAAV
;
A
#
# COMPACT_ATOMS: atom_id res chain seq x y z
N MET A 1 4.69 -26.46 8.16
CA MET A 1 4.94 -25.46 7.12
C MET A 1 6.04 -24.52 7.59
N SER A 2 7.13 -24.42 6.84
CA SER A 2 8.03 -23.26 6.84
C SER A 2 7.52 -22.25 5.80
N VAL A 3 7.96 -21.01 5.86
CA VAL A 3 7.64 -19.96 4.88
C VAL A 3 8.96 -19.40 4.35
N LEU A 4 8.99 -18.99 3.08
CA LEU A 4 10.09 -18.23 2.48
C LEU A 4 9.58 -16.79 2.24
N PRO A 5 9.85 -15.82 3.13
CA PRO A 5 9.58 -14.42 2.84
C PRO A 5 10.51 -13.93 1.73
N VAL A 6 9.95 -13.35 0.67
CA VAL A 6 10.70 -12.83 -0.47
C VAL A 6 10.32 -11.38 -0.72
N TYR A 7 11.30 -10.52 -0.97
CA TYR A 7 11.11 -9.19 -1.54
C TYR A 7 11.96 -9.02 -2.81
N ILE A 8 11.37 -8.40 -3.85
CA ILE A 8 12.01 -8.24 -5.15
C ILE A 8 11.98 -6.76 -5.52
N PHE A 9 13.17 -6.17 -5.68
CA PHE A 9 13.34 -4.85 -6.28
C PHE A 9 13.15 -4.98 -7.79
N ASP A 10 11.97 -4.59 -8.30
CA ASP A 10 11.69 -4.71 -9.72
C ASP A 10 12.47 -3.68 -10.54
N THR A 11 13.31 -4.20 -11.44
CA THR A 11 14.03 -3.40 -12.46
C THR A 11 13.14 -2.44 -13.25
N ARG A 12 11.85 -2.74 -13.39
CA ARG A 12 10.86 -1.87 -14.04
C ARG A 12 10.64 -0.56 -13.31
N ASP A 13 10.86 -0.47 -12.01
CA ASP A 13 10.44 0.68 -11.18
C ASP A 13 11.52 1.71 -10.93
N TYR A 14 12.76 1.37 -11.26
CA TYR A 14 13.92 2.26 -11.20
C TYR A 14 14.35 2.76 -12.59
N GLY A 15 13.62 2.36 -13.65
CA GLY A 15 13.75 2.93 -14.99
C GLY A 15 13.10 4.31 -15.15
N LYS A 16 13.32 4.94 -16.31
CA LYS A 16 12.66 6.19 -16.69
C LYS A 16 11.21 5.97 -17.13
N SER A 17 10.35 6.93 -16.79
CA SER A 17 9.00 7.11 -17.32
C SER A 17 9.02 7.52 -18.80
N LYS A 18 7.86 7.45 -19.48
CA LYS A 18 7.69 7.93 -20.87
C LYS A 18 8.03 9.42 -21.07
N SER A 19 8.04 10.19 -19.98
CA SER A 19 8.38 11.61 -19.89
C SER A 19 9.84 11.88 -19.49
N GLY A 20 10.68 10.86 -19.36
CA GLY A 20 12.11 10.99 -19.04
C GLY A 20 12.48 11.13 -17.56
N PHE A 21 11.51 11.46 -16.68
CA PHE A 21 11.68 11.42 -15.23
C PHE A 21 11.84 9.98 -14.71
N ASP A 22 12.58 9.77 -13.64
CA ASP A 22 12.63 8.49 -12.91
C ASP A 22 11.23 8.07 -12.44
N LYS A 23 10.88 6.78 -12.59
CA LYS A 23 9.64 6.22 -12.04
C LYS A 23 9.64 6.30 -10.50
N THR A 24 10.72 5.81 -9.88
CA THR A 24 10.97 5.95 -8.45
C THR A 24 12.11 6.93 -8.20
N GLY A 25 11.80 8.12 -7.68
CA GLY A 25 12.82 9.09 -7.30
C GLY A 25 13.65 8.63 -6.08
N PRO A 26 14.91 9.09 -5.92
CA PRO A 26 15.85 8.52 -4.96
C PRO A 26 15.39 8.62 -3.49
N TYR A 27 14.63 9.65 -3.11
CA TYR A 27 14.04 9.74 -1.77
C TYR A 27 13.03 8.62 -1.47
N CYS A 28 12.23 8.22 -2.46
CA CYS A 28 11.29 7.10 -2.33
C CYS A 28 12.02 5.75 -2.32
N ALA A 29 13.08 5.62 -3.12
CA ALA A 29 13.91 4.42 -3.13
C ALA A 29 14.68 4.24 -1.81
N SER A 30 15.27 5.30 -1.21
CA SER A 30 15.89 5.23 0.12
C SER A 30 14.90 4.76 1.18
N PHE A 31 13.72 5.39 1.23
CA PHE A 31 12.66 5.02 2.16
C PHE A 31 12.22 3.56 2.02
N LEU A 32 12.17 3.05 0.79
CA LEU A 32 11.83 1.65 0.50
C LEU A 32 12.96 0.68 0.88
N ILE A 33 14.22 1.01 0.58
CA ILE A 33 15.41 0.26 1.02
C ILE A 33 15.46 0.13 2.55
N GLU A 34 15.23 1.24 3.26
CA GLU A 34 15.14 1.28 4.72
C GLU A 34 13.97 0.43 5.24
N SER A 35 12.82 0.47 4.56
CA SER A 35 11.63 -0.31 4.91
C SER A 35 11.86 -1.82 4.74
N VAL A 36 12.49 -2.25 3.65
CA VAL A 36 12.88 -3.65 3.40
C VAL A 36 13.96 -4.11 4.40
N SER A 37 14.91 -3.24 4.74
CA SER A 37 15.93 -3.50 5.77
C SER A 37 15.30 -3.67 7.17
N ASN A 38 14.25 -2.90 7.49
CA ASN A 38 13.49 -3.07 8.74
C ASN A 38 12.65 -4.36 8.73
N LEU A 39 11.95 -4.67 7.63
CA LEU A 39 11.19 -5.92 7.48
C LEU A 39 12.09 -7.15 7.66
N ARG A 40 13.29 -7.16 7.07
CA ARG A 40 14.30 -8.21 7.29
C ARG A 40 14.63 -8.39 8.78
N LYS A 41 14.90 -7.30 9.50
CA LYS A 41 15.21 -7.34 10.95
C LYS A 41 14.02 -7.85 11.78
N ASN A 42 12.79 -7.47 11.43
CA ASN A 42 11.57 -7.89 12.12
C ASN A 42 11.17 -9.35 11.84
N LEU A 43 11.67 -9.95 10.75
CA LEU A 43 11.58 -11.38 10.47
C LEU A 43 12.69 -12.16 11.18
N GLN A 44 13.91 -11.63 11.20
CA GLN A 44 15.06 -12.21 11.91
C GLN A 44 14.85 -12.29 13.42
N SER A 45 14.29 -11.24 14.04
CA SER A 45 13.96 -11.25 15.48
C SER A 45 12.86 -12.26 15.86
N ARG A 46 12.09 -12.77 14.88
CA ARG A 46 11.05 -13.80 15.03
C ARG A 46 11.49 -15.19 14.53
N GLY A 47 12.78 -15.39 14.23
CA GLY A 47 13.33 -16.69 13.83
C GLY A 47 13.17 -17.08 12.35
N SER A 48 12.90 -16.11 11.47
CA SER A 48 12.90 -16.27 10.01
C SER A 48 13.96 -15.36 9.36
N ASP A 49 13.89 -15.11 8.05
CA ASP A 49 14.67 -14.08 7.36
C ASP A 49 13.88 -13.57 6.13
N LEU A 50 14.40 -12.57 5.42
CA LEU A 50 13.85 -12.06 4.17
C LEU A 50 14.82 -12.29 3.01
N VAL A 51 14.44 -13.14 2.06
CA VAL A 51 15.17 -13.30 0.80
C VAL A 51 14.96 -12.03 -0.04
N VAL A 52 16.04 -11.37 -0.44
CA VAL A 52 16.01 -10.18 -1.28
C VAL A 52 16.66 -10.47 -2.63
N ARG A 53 16.05 -9.94 -3.70
CA ARG A 53 16.54 -10.02 -5.08
C ARG A 53 16.31 -8.69 -5.82
N ILE A 54 17.06 -8.47 -6.89
CA ILE A 54 16.82 -7.44 -7.90
C ILE A 54 16.55 -8.19 -9.21
N GLY A 55 15.50 -7.82 -9.95
CA GLY A 55 15.18 -8.50 -11.20
C GLY A 55 13.73 -8.32 -11.62
N ARG A 56 13.19 -9.30 -12.37
CA ARG A 56 11.77 -9.41 -12.69
C ARG A 56 11.10 -10.42 -11.75
N PRO A 57 10.05 -10.06 -11.00
CA PRO A 57 9.21 -10.97 -10.25
C PRO A 57 8.84 -12.25 -11.01
N GLU A 58 8.39 -12.16 -12.27
CA GLU A 58 8.01 -13.35 -13.06
C GLU A 58 9.18 -14.34 -13.29
N THR A 59 10.42 -13.86 -13.37
CA THR A 59 11.61 -14.71 -13.53
C THR A 59 12.10 -15.23 -12.18
N VAL A 60 12.30 -14.32 -11.24
CA VAL A 60 12.89 -14.60 -9.92
C VAL A 60 12.00 -15.53 -9.08
N LEU A 61 10.68 -15.37 -9.14
CA LEU A 61 9.76 -16.27 -8.41
C LEU A 61 9.75 -17.67 -9.04
N GLY A 62 9.79 -17.78 -10.38
CA GLY A 62 9.89 -19.06 -11.08
C GLY A 62 11.16 -19.85 -10.73
N GLU A 63 12.29 -19.17 -10.52
CA GLU A 63 13.53 -19.78 -10.02
C GLU A 63 13.40 -20.22 -8.54
N LEU A 64 12.88 -19.33 -7.68
CA LEU A 64 12.78 -19.58 -6.24
C LEU A 64 11.82 -20.72 -5.89
N VAL A 65 10.64 -20.81 -6.53
CA VAL A 65 9.68 -21.88 -6.23
C VAL A 65 10.18 -23.26 -6.64
N LYS A 66 10.97 -23.36 -7.72
CA LYS A 66 11.67 -24.61 -8.10
C LYS A 66 12.68 -25.03 -7.04
N ALA A 67 13.52 -24.09 -6.61
CA ALA A 67 14.57 -24.33 -5.63
C ALA A 67 14.00 -24.81 -4.29
N VAL A 68 13.00 -24.12 -3.73
CA VAL A 68 12.41 -24.53 -2.43
C VAL A 68 11.35 -25.61 -2.53
N GLY A 69 10.70 -25.78 -3.69
CA GLY A 69 9.57 -26.69 -3.88
C GLY A 69 8.33 -26.17 -3.15
N ALA A 70 7.89 -24.95 -3.46
CA ALA A 70 6.75 -24.32 -2.81
C ALA A 70 5.42 -24.83 -3.37
N ASP A 71 4.51 -25.29 -2.50
CA ASP A 71 3.16 -25.70 -2.92
C ASP A 71 2.28 -24.49 -3.31
N ALA A 72 2.50 -23.34 -2.67
CA ALA A 72 1.70 -22.13 -2.88
C ALA A 72 2.48 -20.83 -2.60
N MET A 73 2.10 -19.75 -3.30
CA MET A 73 2.52 -18.38 -3.04
C MET A 73 1.37 -17.58 -2.40
N TYR A 74 1.68 -16.76 -1.40
CA TYR A 74 0.73 -15.91 -0.68
C TYR A 74 1.12 -14.45 -0.88
N VAL A 75 0.20 -13.62 -1.40
CA VAL A 75 0.47 -12.22 -1.75
C VAL A 75 -0.75 -11.33 -1.52
N HIS A 76 -0.54 -10.03 -1.25
CA HIS A 76 -1.66 -9.08 -1.27
C HIS A 76 -2.11 -8.81 -2.71
N LYS A 77 -3.41 -8.57 -2.89
CA LYS A 77 -4.00 -8.23 -4.18
C LYS A 77 -3.79 -6.75 -4.48
N GLU A 78 -3.13 -6.46 -5.58
CA GLU A 78 -3.10 -5.11 -6.14
C GLU A 78 -4.21 -4.87 -7.15
N VAL A 79 -4.46 -3.59 -7.45
CA VAL A 79 -5.57 -3.16 -8.33
C VAL A 79 -5.19 -2.11 -9.37
N ALA A 80 -3.97 -1.59 -9.35
CA ALA A 80 -3.47 -0.67 -10.36
C ALA A 80 -2.99 -1.44 -11.62
N TYR A 81 -3.02 -0.77 -12.78
CA TYR A 81 -2.97 -1.44 -14.09
C TYR A 81 -1.62 -2.11 -14.41
N ASP A 82 -0.50 -1.50 -14.01
CA ASP A 82 0.81 -2.08 -14.26
C ASP A 82 1.01 -3.30 -13.35
N GLU A 83 0.56 -3.18 -12.10
CA GLU A 83 0.65 -4.15 -11.01
C GLU A 83 -0.21 -5.40 -11.29
N VAL A 84 -1.50 -5.25 -11.65
CA VAL A 84 -2.40 -6.37 -11.99
C VAL A 84 -1.92 -7.15 -13.23
N ARG A 85 -1.30 -6.46 -14.20
CA ARG A 85 -0.71 -7.12 -15.36
C ARG A 85 0.60 -7.84 -15.00
N ASP A 86 1.33 -7.34 -14.01
CA ASP A 86 2.60 -7.90 -13.59
C ASP A 86 2.36 -9.11 -12.65
N GLU A 87 1.35 -9.06 -11.78
CA GLU A 87 0.71 -10.21 -11.12
C GLU A 87 0.36 -11.32 -12.13
N GLY A 88 -0.35 -10.99 -13.22
CA GLY A 88 -0.77 -11.98 -14.22
C GLY A 88 0.38 -12.68 -14.97
N ARG A 89 1.58 -12.08 -15.02
CA ARG A 89 2.78 -12.79 -15.52
C ARG A 89 3.36 -13.73 -14.48
N VAL A 90 3.37 -13.33 -13.20
CA VAL A 90 3.78 -14.20 -12.10
C VAL A 90 2.84 -15.41 -11.99
N GLU A 91 1.53 -15.20 -12.06
CA GLU A 91 0.52 -16.27 -12.06
C GLU A 91 0.73 -17.26 -13.21
N SER A 92 1.02 -16.77 -14.43
CA SER A 92 1.31 -17.64 -15.58
C SER A 92 2.53 -18.53 -15.32
N VAL A 93 3.65 -17.98 -14.84
CA VAL A 93 4.87 -18.77 -14.57
C VAL A 93 4.66 -19.75 -13.43
N LEU A 94 4.03 -19.32 -12.33
CA LEU A 94 3.81 -20.18 -11.17
C LEU A 94 2.84 -21.32 -11.46
N LYS A 95 1.84 -21.10 -12.33
CA LYS A 95 0.94 -22.13 -12.83
C LYS A 95 1.64 -23.21 -13.65
N ASP A 96 2.60 -22.84 -14.51
CA ASP A 96 3.38 -23.80 -15.29
C ASP A 96 4.26 -24.70 -14.39
N GLU A 97 4.63 -24.20 -13.20
CA GLU A 97 5.33 -24.95 -12.14
C GLU A 97 4.41 -25.66 -11.14
N GLY A 98 3.08 -25.60 -11.34
CA GLY A 98 2.09 -26.25 -10.48
C GLY A 98 1.84 -25.58 -9.12
N VAL A 99 2.31 -24.34 -8.92
CA VAL A 99 2.24 -23.60 -7.66
C VAL A 99 0.95 -22.79 -7.56
N GLU A 100 0.21 -22.95 -6.46
CA GLU A 100 -1.06 -22.24 -6.24
C GLU A 100 -0.84 -20.79 -5.80
N VAL A 101 -1.40 -19.80 -6.50
CA VAL A 101 -1.27 -18.38 -6.14
C VAL A 101 -2.50 -17.90 -5.35
N LYS A 102 -2.27 -17.40 -4.13
CA LYS A 102 -3.31 -16.93 -3.21
C LYS A 102 -3.22 -15.42 -2.98
N TYR A 103 -4.24 -14.71 -3.45
CA TYR A 103 -4.39 -13.27 -3.34
C TYR A 103 -5.25 -12.88 -2.14
N TYR A 104 -4.80 -11.89 -1.37
CA TYR A 104 -5.45 -11.42 -0.14
C TYR A 104 -5.68 -9.91 -0.13
N TRP A 105 -6.85 -9.46 0.33
CA TRP A 105 -7.19 -8.04 0.34
C TRP A 105 -6.82 -7.37 1.68
N GLY A 106 -5.67 -6.69 1.72
CA GLY A 106 -5.10 -6.10 2.95
C GLY A 106 -4.96 -4.57 2.97
N SER A 107 -5.06 -3.89 1.82
CA SER A 107 -4.64 -2.49 1.62
C SER A 107 -5.65 -1.42 2.09
N THR A 108 -6.89 -1.78 2.44
CA THR A 108 -7.95 -0.83 2.79
C THR A 108 -8.45 -0.99 4.24
N LEU A 109 -9.10 0.06 4.76
CA LEU A 109 -9.69 0.06 6.10
C LEU A 109 -10.95 -0.81 6.21
N TYR A 110 -11.88 -0.66 5.27
CA TYR A 110 -13.02 -1.56 5.09
C TYR A 110 -12.62 -2.64 4.10
N HIS A 111 -12.85 -3.91 4.42
CA HIS A 111 -12.59 -5.00 3.49
C HIS A 111 -13.61 -4.99 2.35
N ILE A 112 -13.22 -5.43 1.16
CA ILE A 112 -14.07 -5.41 -0.03
C ILE A 112 -15.40 -6.17 0.17
N ASP A 113 -15.38 -7.40 0.68
CA ASP A 113 -16.60 -8.17 0.98
C ASP A 113 -17.47 -7.60 2.14
N ASP A 114 -16.99 -6.62 2.91
CA ASP A 114 -17.80 -5.97 3.96
C ASP A 114 -18.58 -4.75 3.44
N LEU A 115 -18.43 -4.38 2.16
CA LEU A 115 -19.13 -3.25 1.55
C LEU A 115 -20.61 -3.59 1.30
N PRO A 116 -21.57 -2.73 1.71
CA PRO A 116 -23.00 -2.98 1.56
C PRO A 116 -23.52 -2.64 0.15
N PHE A 117 -22.70 -2.86 -0.89
CA PHE A 117 -22.97 -2.57 -2.31
C PHE A 117 -21.90 -3.23 -3.20
N GLY A 118 -22.22 -3.58 -4.45
CA GLY A 118 -21.23 -4.09 -5.41
C GLY A 118 -20.22 -3.01 -5.87
N LEU A 119 -19.05 -3.39 -6.38
CA LEU A 119 -18.05 -2.42 -6.87
C LEU A 119 -18.57 -1.57 -8.04
N GLU A 120 -19.50 -2.12 -8.83
CA GLU A 120 -20.24 -1.43 -9.90
C GLU A 120 -21.28 -0.42 -9.37
N GLU A 121 -21.60 -0.47 -8.08
CA GLU A 121 -22.46 0.47 -7.37
C GLU A 121 -21.68 1.44 -6.45
N MET A 122 -20.35 1.47 -6.59
CA MET A 122 -19.46 2.40 -5.89
C MET A 122 -19.91 3.84 -6.13
N PRO A 123 -20.23 4.64 -5.09
CA PRO A 123 -20.71 6.00 -5.28
C PRO A 123 -19.65 6.90 -5.91
N ALA A 124 -19.98 7.64 -6.97
CA ALA A 124 -19.06 8.52 -7.69
C ALA A 124 -18.64 9.81 -6.92
N ASN A 125 -18.69 9.80 -5.59
CA ASN A 125 -18.09 10.79 -4.69
C ASN A 125 -17.96 10.24 -3.27
N TYR A 126 -16.97 10.76 -2.54
CA TYR A 126 -16.69 10.37 -1.16
C TYR A 126 -17.88 10.52 -0.19
N GLY A 127 -18.75 11.52 -0.36
CA GLY A 127 -19.91 11.74 0.52
C GLY A 127 -20.90 10.57 0.45
N GLY A 128 -21.25 10.15 -0.78
CA GLY A 128 -22.07 8.96 -1.02
C GLY A 128 -21.42 7.68 -0.51
N PHE A 129 -20.10 7.52 -0.68
CA PHE A 129 -19.37 6.40 -0.11
C PHE A 129 -19.47 6.36 1.42
N ARG A 130 -19.18 7.47 2.10
CA ARG A 130 -19.22 7.59 3.56
C ARG A 130 -20.58 7.20 4.13
N GLU A 131 -21.68 7.71 3.56
CA GLU A 131 -23.01 7.39 4.07
C GLU A 131 -23.45 5.95 3.73
N LYS A 132 -22.99 5.34 2.61
CA LYS A 132 -23.20 3.91 2.35
C LYS A 132 -22.43 3.01 3.35
N VAL A 133 -21.16 3.31 3.68
CA VAL A 133 -20.36 2.48 4.63
C VAL A 133 -20.63 2.80 6.11
N LYS A 134 -21.62 3.64 6.40
CA LYS A 134 -22.00 4.06 7.75
C LYS A 134 -22.57 2.89 8.55
N GLY A 135 -21.82 2.45 9.57
CA GLY A 135 -22.18 1.28 10.38
C GLY A 135 -21.52 -0.03 9.95
N VAL A 136 -20.80 -0.04 8.82
CA VAL A 136 -19.88 -1.15 8.48
C VAL A 136 -18.82 -1.25 9.57
N LYS A 137 -18.59 -2.48 10.05
CA LYS A 137 -17.57 -2.74 11.07
C LYS A 137 -16.22 -2.90 10.38
N VAL A 138 -15.24 -2.10 10.79
CA VAL A 138 -13.83 -2.36 10.45
C VAL A 138 -13.45 -3.73 11.02
N ARG A 139 -12.90 -4.63 10.19
CA ARG A 139 -12.36 -5.92 10.66
C ARG A 139 -11.25 -5.65 11.67
N LYS A 140 -11.15 -6.49 12.71
CA LYS A 140 -10.04 -6.41 13.68
C LYS A 140 -8.69 -6.44 12.96
N VAL A 141 -7.69 -5.87 13.62
CA VAL A 141 -6.30 -6.30 13.47
C VAL A 141 -6.19 -7.82 13.69
N ILE A 142 -5.52 -8.50 12.79
CA ILE A 142 -5.13 -9.91 12.93
C ILE A 142 -3.84 -9.96 13.75
N GLU A 143 -3.78 -10.89 14.70
CA GLU A 143 -2.64 -11.01 15.62
C GLU A 143 -1.39 -11.54 14.91
N VAL A 144 -0.22 -11.01 15.32
CA VAL A 144 1.08 -11.37 14.75
C VAL A 144 1.63 -12.60 15.47
N VAL A 145 2.29 -13.50 14.73
CA VAL A 145 2.92 -14.70 15.30
C VAL A 145 4.27 -14.34 15.92
N ASP A 146 4.45 -14.59 17.22
CA ASP A 146 5.69 -14.28 17.96
C ASP A 146 6.93 -14.99 17.42
N GLN A 147 6.77 -16.25 16.97
CA GLN A 147 7.83 -17.08 16.41
C GLN A 147 7.40 -17.69 15.09
N LEU A 148 8.15 -17.37 14.04
CA LEU A 148 8.08 -18.05 12.76
C LEU A 148 8.99 -19.28 12.78
N ARG A 149 8.74 -20.22 11.87
CA ARG A 149 9.75 -21.23 11.54
C ARG A 149 10.79 -20.60 10.62
N GLY A 150 12.04 -21.05 10.74
CA GLY A 150 13.13 -20.67 9.85
C GLY A 150 12.84 -21.00 8.38
N LEU A 151 13.69 -20.46 7.51
CA LEU A 151 13.60 -20.67 6.07
C LEU A 151 13.55 -22.18 5.71
N PRO A 152 12.88 -22.57 4.61
CA PRO A 152 12.93 -23.94 4.13
C PRO A 152 14.37 -24.34 3.77
N GLY A 153 14.86 -25.45 4.36
CA GLY A 153 16.20 -25.98 4.06
C GLY A 153 16.35 -26.69 2.71
N ARG A 154 15.33 -26.63 1.83
CA ARG A 154 15.40 -27.16 0.46
C ARG A 154 15.79 -26.03 -0.49
N GLY A 155 16.75 -26.29 -1.37
CA GLY A 155 17.17 -25.37 -2.43
C GLY A 155 18.29 -24.39 -2.07
N ASP A 156 18.80 -24.45 -0.83
CA ASP A 156 19.95 -23.66 -0.34
C ASP A 156 19.89 -22.17 -0.74
N VAL A 157 18.72 -21.57 -0.51
CA VAL A 157 18.39 -20.25 -1.06
C VAL A 157 19.12 -19.14 -0.31
N GLU A 158 20.17 -18.64 -0.94
CA GLU A 158 20.91 -17.46 -0.51
C GLU A 158 19.99 -16.28 -0.19
N ARG A 159 20.18 -15.67 0.98
CA ARG A 159 19.34 -14.56 1.45
C ARG A 159 19.41 -13.32 0.54
N GLY A 160 20.53 -13.13 -0.17
CA GLY A 160 20.84 -11.91 -0.92
C GLY A 160 21.02 -10.67 -0.02
N GLU A 161 21.62 -9.61 -0.55
CA GLU A 161 21.75 -8.34 0.19
C GLU A 161 20.69 -7.32 -0.21
N VAL A 162 20.42 -6.38 0.69
CA VAL A 162 19.51 -5.25 0.40
C VAL A 162 20.28 -4.24 -0.47
N PRO A 163 19.76 -3.85 -1.65
CA PRO A 163 20.47 -2.95 -2.56
C PRO A 163 20.67 -1.55 -1.98
N SER A 164 21.76 -0.91 -2.40
CA SER A 164 21.91 0.54 -2.30
C SER A 164 21.16 1.26 -3.42
N LEU A 165 21.07 2.59 -3.35
CA LEU A 165 20.57 3.39 -4.49
C LEU A 165 21.38 3.15 -5.78
N GLY A 166 22.68 2.90 -5.66
CA GLY A 166 23.56 2.69 -6.82
C GLY A 166 23.26 1.40 -7.56
N ASP A 167 22.91 0.32 -6.84
CA ASP A 167 22.52 -0.97 -7.41
C ASP A 167 21.16 -0.89 -8.14
N LEU A 168 20.34 0.09 -7.77
CA LEU A 168 19.09 0.45 -8.45
C LEU A 168 19.27 1.52 -9.55
N GLY A 169 20.51 1.94 -9.84
CA GLY A 169 20.83 2.95 -10.86
C GLY A 169 20.48 4.40 -10.48
N LEU A 170 20.15 4.67 -9.22
CA LEU A 170 19.71 5.97 -8.72
C LEU A 170 20.84 6.75 -8.03
N ASN A 171 20.78 8.08 -8.12
CA ASN A 171 21.77 8.97 -7.49
C ASN A 171 21.10 10.17 -6.77
N LEU A 172 21.36 10.29 -5.47
CA LEU A 172 20.80 11.31 -4.59
C LEU A 172 21.42 12.71 -4.82
N THR A 173 22.73 12.81 -5.04
CA THR A 173 23.42 14.11 -5.16
C THR A 173 23.12 14.81 -6.47
N ALA A 174 22.90 14.04 -7.55
CA ALA A 174 22.40 14.58 -8.82
C ALA A 174 21.04 15.28 -8.68
N THR A 175 20.22 14.84 -7.72
CA THR A 175 18.86 15.38 -7.47
C THR A 175 18.89 16.63 -6.59
N MET A 176 19.80 16.70 -5.60
CA MET A 176 19.91 17.87 -4.70
C MET A 176 20.25 19.18 -5.42
N ASN A 177 20.90 19.14 -6.58
CA ASN A 177 21.16 20.33 -7.39
C ASN A 177 19.89 20.97 -7.98
N GLN A 178 18.76 20.27 -8.00
CA GLN A 178 17.48 20.79 -8.51
C GLN A 178 16.50 21.21 -7.41
N ALA A 179 16.69 20.72 -6.18
CA ALA A 179 15.83 21.03 -5.03
C ALA A 179 16.63 21.77 -3.94
N LYS A 180 16.36 23.07 -3.76
CA LYS A 180 16.86 23.82 -2.61
C LYS A 180 16.57 23.05 -1.32
N ALA A 181 17.60 22.89 -0.47
CA ALA A 181 17.53 22.12 0.77
C ALA A 181 16.52 22.70 1.77
N SER A 182 15.25 22.34 1.60
CA SER A 182 14.20 22.55 2.59
C SER A 182 14.36 21.50 3.68
N GLY A 183 14.51 21.94 4.94
CA GLY A 183 14.87 21.11 6.10
C GLY A 183 13.77 20.16 6.60
N ASN A 184 13.07 19.47 5.69
CA ASN A 184 12.28 18.30 6.06
C ASN A 184 13.23 17.23 6.59
N ALA A 185 13.02 16.78 7.83
CA ALA A 185 13.79 15.70 8.41
C ALA A 185 13.72 14.45 7.53
N CYS A 186 14.83 13.73 7.39
CA CYS A 186 14.86 12.49 6.62
C CYS A 186 13.85 11.51 7.20
N LEU A 187 12.88 11.09 6.39
CA LEU A 187 11.84 10.16 6.82
C LEU A 187 12.45 8.75 6.78
N VAL A 188 12.57 8.13 7.95
CA VAL A 188 13.14 6.78 8.08
C VAL A 188 12.09 5.72 7.75
N GLY A 189 12.41 4.81 6.82
CA GLY A 189 11.56 3.70 6.42
C GLY A 189 11.36 2.62 7.49
N GLY A 190 10.30 1.82 7.34
CA GLY A 190 10.07 0.61 8.14
C GLY A 190 8.91 0.66 9.15
N GLU A 191 8.45 -0.53 9.54
CA GLU A 191 7.37 -0.79 10.50
C GLU A 191 7.68 -0.23 11.89
N THR A 192 8.91 -0.39 12.40
CA THR A 192 9.27 0.06 13.75
C THR A 192 9.06 1.57 13.93
N GLU A 193 9.59 2.38 13.01
CA GLU A 193 9.40 3.83 12.99
C GLU A 193 7.93 4.19 12.66
N ALA A 194 7.23 3.41 11.84
CA ALA A 194 5.80 3.62 11.58
C ALA A 194 4.97 3.53 12.86
N LEU A 195 5.24 2.53 13.71
CA LEU A 195 4.54 2.29 14.96
C LEU A 195 4.88 3.35 16.03
N GLU A 196 6.14 3.77 16.12
CA GLU A 196 6.53 4.90 16.97
C GLU A 196 5.87 6.22 16.53
N ARG A 197 5.88 6.51 15.21
CA ARG A 197 5.20 7.68 14.63
C ARG A 197 3.69 7.62 14.82
N LEU A 198 3.06 6.45 14.68
CA LEU A 198 1.63 6.26 14.95
C LEU A 198 1.30 6.51 16.43
N THR A 199 2.07 5.95 17.36
CA THR A 199 1.86 6.10 18.81
C THR A 199 1.99 7.56 19.23
N LYS A 200 3.05 8.24 18.75
CA LYS A 200 3.25 9.68 18.96
C LYS A 200 2.14 10.52 18.31
N PHE A 201 1.69 10.15 17.12
CA PHE A 201 0.60 10.85 16.43
C PHE A 201 -0.75 10.69 17.17
N ALA A 202 -1.02 9.52 17.74
CA ALA A 202 -2.23 9.26 18.50
C ALA A 202 -2.24 10.06 19.84
N SER A 203 -1.10 10.19 20.51
CA SER A 203 -0.97 11.06 21.69
C SER A 203 -1.02 12.56 21.33
N GLU A 204 -0.46 12.98 20.18
CA GLU A 204 -0.64 14.32 19.60
C GLU A 204 -2.11 14.63 19.25
N CYS A 205 -2.99 13.63 19.09
CA CYS A 205 -4.44 13.84 18.93
C CYS A 205 -5.13 14.00 20.28
N LYS A 206 -4.76 13.18 21.28
CA LYS A 206 -5.38 13.16 22.61
C LYS A 206 -5.16 14.44 23.41
N SER A 207 -4.05 15.15 23.17
CA SER A 207 -3.66 16.37 23.89
C SER A 207 -4.28 17.67 23.34
N LYS A 208 -5.00 17.62 22.21
CA LYS A 208 -5.63 18.80 21.60
C LYS A 208 -7.10 18.90 22.04
N PRO A 209 -7.52 19.97 22.73
CA PRO A 209 -8.94 20.19 22.98
C PRO A 209 -9.69 20.38 21.65
N ALA A 210 -10.95 19.97 21.61
CA ALA A 210 -11.83 20.31 20.50
C ALA A 210 -11.94 21.85 20.41
N LYS A 211 -11.71 22.43 19.23
CA LYS A 211 -11.92 23.86 19.03
C LYS A 211 -13.42 24.15 19.05
N ASP A 212 -13.83 24.96 20.00
CA ASP A 212 -15.18 25.50 20.07
C ASP A 212 -15.51 26.36 18.83
N GLY A 213 -16.79 26.41 18.47
CA GLY A 213 -17.35 27.43 17.59
C GLY A 213 -17.04 27.37 16.09
N SER A 214 -16.44 26.30 15.54
CA SER A 214 -16.28 26.13 14.09
C SER A 214 -16.93 24.84 13.57
N ASN A 215 -17.74 24.96 12.51
CA ASN A 215 -18.28 23.83 11.76
C ASN A 215 -17.24 23.10 10.89
N ASP A 216 -15.98 23.57 10.86
CA ASP A 216 -14.89 22.83 10.22
C ASP A 216 -14.51 21.59 11.05
N SER A 217 -15.22 20.49 10.76
CA SER A 217 -15.01 19.15 11.31
C SER A 217 -13.62 18.54 11.08
N SER A 218 -12.67 19.26 10.46
CA SER A 218 -11.30 18.82 10.19
C SER A 218 -10.36 18.99 11.41
N ILE A 219 -10.60 18.25 12.50
CA ILE A 219 -9.60 18.04 13.58
C ILE A 219 -8.28 17.46 13.02
N TYR A 220 -8.35 16.80 11.87
CA TYR A 220 -7.28 16.04 11.23
C TYR A 220 -6.88 16.67 9.87
N GLY A 221 -6.53 17.97 9.91
CA GLY A 221 -6.16 18.81 8.75
C GLY A 221 -4.90 18.38 7.99
N ALA A 222 -4.23 19.29 7.28
CA ALA A 222 -3.07 18.98 6.43
C ALA A 222 -2.00 18.14 7.16
N ASN A 223 -1.71 18.51 8.42
CA ASN A 223 -0.73 17.87 9.31
C ASN A 223 -1.00 16.39 9.62
N PHE A 224 -2.22 15.88 9.38
CA PHE A 224 -2.54 14.45 9.46
C PHE A 224 -1.88 13.66 8.33
N SER A 225 -1.94 14.20 7.12
CA SER A 225 -1.66 13.44 5.89
C SER A 225 -0.17 13.29 5.64
N CYS A 226 0.62 14.33 5.91
CA CYS A 226 2.05 14.35 5.62
C CYS A 226 2.92 13.53 6.60
N LYS A 227 2.44 13.29 7.83
CA LYS A 227 3.24 12.63 8.89
C LYS A 227 3.22 11.10 8.89
N ILE A 228 2.29 10.45 8.19
CA ILE A 228 2.11 8.98 8.24
C ILE A 228 1.87 8.31 6.87
N SER A 229 1.55 9.08 5.82
CA SER A 229 1.26 8.50 4.49
C SER A 229 2.40 7.70 3.84
N PRO A 230 3.71 7.96 4.05
CA PRO A 230 4.76 7.12 3.47
C PRO A 230 4.72 5.66 3.97
N TRP A 231 4.49 5.45 5.27
CA TRP A 231 4.38 4.10 5.86
C TRP A 231 3.07 3.41 5.47
N LEU A 232 1.98 4.14 5.28
CA LEU A 232 0.73 3.58 4.71
C LEU A 232 0.93 3.17 3.25
N ALA A 233 1.63 3.99 2.45
CA ALA A 233 1.87 3.73 1.03
C ALA A 233 2.82 2.54 0.79
N MET A 234 3.79 2.30 1.68
CA MET A 234 4.71 1.16 1.62
C MET A 234 4.25 -0.04 2.49
N GLY A 235 3.01 -0.03 3.01
CA GLY A 235 2.46 -1.11 3.83
C GLY A 235 3.11 -1.32 5.20
N CYS A 236 4.05 -0.47 5.62
CA CYS A 236 4.74 -0.53 6.92
C CYS A 236 3.80 -0.29 8.13
N VAL A 237 2.58 0.18 7.90
CA VAL A 237 1.50 0.19 8.90
C VAL A 237 0.16 -0.03 8.21
N SER A 238 -0.69 -0.92 8.75
CA SER A 238 -2.00 -1.18 8.15
C SER A 238 -3.01 -0.08 8.49
N PRO A 239 -3.99 0.21 7.60
CA PRO A 239 -5.10 1.10 7.93
C PRO A 239 -5.90 0.64 9.16
N ARG A 240 -5.98 -0.68 9.40
CA ARG A 240 -6.66 -1.29 10.54
C ARG A 240 -5.89 -1.05 11.84
N SER A 241 -4.57 -1.22 11.85
CA SER A 241 -3.71 -0.86 12.99
C SER A 241 -3.81 0.62 13.35
N MET A 242 -3.77 1.50 12.34
CA MET A 242 -3.93 2.94 12.54
C MET A 242 -5.32 3.30 13.10
N PHE A 243 -6.39 2.66 12.62
CA PHE A 243 -7.73 2.85 13.14
C PHE A 243 -7.86 2.38 14.60
N GLU A 244 -7.36 1.18 14.93
CA GLU A 244 -7.42 0.67 16.29
C GLU A 244 -6.63 1.53 17.27
N GLU A 245 -5.43 1.99 16.92
CA GLU A 245 -4.62 2.81 17.84
C GLU A 245 -5.22 4.19 18.09
N LEU A 246 -5.79 4.82 17.06
CA LEU A 246 -6.55 6.06 17.23
C LEU A 246 -7.83 5.84 18.05
N LYS A 247 -8.47 4.67 17.93
CA LYS A 247 -9.64 4.28 18.73
C LYS A 247 -9.30 4.01 20.20
N LYS A 248 -8.14 3.40 20.50
CA LYS A 248 -7.62 3.24 21.88
C LYS A 248 -7.28 4.60 22.52
N SER A 249 -6.73 5.51 21.72
CA SER A 249 -6.30 6.82 22.20
C SER A 249 -7.45 7.82 22.43
N ALA A 250 -8.52 7.73 21.64
CA ALA A 250 -9.70 8.61 21.75
C ALA A 250 -10.46 8.41 23.06
N SER A 251 -10.92 9.51 23.66
CA SER A 251 -11.78 9.48 24.85
C SER A 251 -13.20 9.04 24.51
N SER A 252 -13.86 8.29 25.40
CA SER A 252 -15.21 7.71 25.19
C SER A 252 -16.27 8.71 24.70
N PHE A 253 -16.13 9.99 25.08
CA PHE A 253 -17.02 11.09 24.70
C PHE A 253 -16.94 11.48 23.20
N GLN A 254 -15.80 11.27 22.54
CA GLN A 254 -15.65 11.56 21.10
C GLN A 254 -16.34 10.50 20.23
N MET A 255 -16.34 9.24 20.67
CA MET A 255 -16.81 8.07 19.89
C MET A 255 -18.31 8.10 19.54
N GLN A 256 -19.16 8.78 20.32
CA GLN A 256 -20.62 8.75 20.08
C GLN A 256 -21.09 9.69 18.97
N ASN A 257 -20.43 10.86 18.80
CA ASN A 257 -20.83 11.88 17.82
C ASN A 257 -19.85 12.02 16.64
N GLN A 258 -18.62 11.51 16.76
CA GLN A 258 -17.61 11.62 15.71
C GLN A 258 -16.96 10.25 15.44
N THR A 259 -17.23 9.72 14.25
CA THR A 259 -16.21 8.91 13.57
C THR A 259 -14.93 9.75 13.52
N PRO A 260 -13.76 9.25 13.94
CA PRO A 260 -12.48 9.92 13.70
C PRO A 260 -12.39 10.31 12.22
N ASP A 261 -11.62 11.34 11.88
CA ASP A 261 -11.61 11.85 10.50
C ASP A 261 -10.72 11.02 9.57
N LEU A 262 -11.15 9.78 9.41
CA LEU A 262 -10.66 8.76 8.50
C LEU A 262 -10.96 9.15 7.05
N ARG A 263 -11.45 10.37 6.73
CA ARG A 263 -11.70 10.86 5.36
C ARG A 263 -10.56 10.47 4.45
N LYS A 264 -9.31 10.67 4.86
CA LYS A 264 -8.12 10.38 4.05
C LYS A 264 -7.77 8.88 3.92
N LEU A 265 -8.02 8.06 4.94
CA LEU A 265 -7.82 6.59 4.87
C LEU A 265 -8.91 5.93 4.00
N CYS A 266 -10.16 6.34 4.19
CA CYS A 266 -11.28 5.97 3.34
C CYS A 266 -11.09 6.50 1.91
N LEU A 267 -10.57 7.71 1.72
CA LEU A 267 -10.28 8.28 0.40
C LEU A 267 -9.09 7.58 -0.28
N MET A 268 -8.08 7.11 0.46
CA MET A 268 -7.05 6.24 -0.13
C MET A 268 -7.69 4.97 -0.70
N GLY A 269 -8.49 4.23 0.07
CA GLY A 269 -9.21 3.05 -0.45
C GLY A 269 -10.15 3.37 -1.62
N PHE A 270 -10.85 4.50 -1.57
CA PHE A 270 -11.75 4.98 -2.63
C PHE A 270 -11.00 5.34 -3.93
N VAL A 271 -9.88 6.05 -3.85
CA VAL A 271 -9.06 6.44 -5.01
C VAL A 271 -8.28 5.25 -5.57
N ILE A 272 -7.96 4.26 -4.74
CA ILE A 272 -7.41 2.97 -5.17
C ILE A 272 -8.42 2.20 -6.03
N ASP A 273 -9.70 2.13 -5.62
CA ASP A 273 -10.79 1.52 -6.40
C ASP A 273 -11.20 2.32 -7.66
N GLU A 274 -11.22 3.65 -7.63
CA GLU A 274 -11.48 4.45 -8.85
C GLU A 274 -10.42 4.22 -9.94
N LYS A 275 -9.16 3.97 -9.56
CA LYS A 275 -8.06 3.70 -10.51
C LYS A 275 -8.15 2.33 -11.18
N SER A 276 -8.70 1.31 -10.50
CA SER A 276 -8.79 -0.06 -11.03
C SER A 276 -9.68 -0.20 -12.26
N LYS A 277 -10.61 0.75 -12.45
CA LYS A 277 -11.70 0.68 -13.43
C LYS A 277 -11.35 1.24 -14.82
N CYS A 278 -10.08 1.56 -15.07
CA CYS A 278 -9.65 2.27 -16.27
C CYS A 278 -9.48 1.36 -17.51
N ARG A 279 -10.44 1.38 -18.45
CA ARG A 279 -10.38 0.67 -19.74
C ARG A 279 -9.88 1.56 -20.89
N THR A 280 -9.21 0.95 -21.87
CA THR A 280 -8.60 1.60 -23.04
C THR A 280 -9.61 1.95 -24.15
N ILE A 281 -9.42 3.08 -24.86
CA ILE A 281 -9.58 3.27 -26.33
C ILE A 281 -9.17 4.71 -26.73
N SER A 282 -8.84 4.94 -28.00
CA SER A 282 -8.12 6.14 -28.49
C SER A 282 -8.98 7.30 -29.03
N ALA A 283 -8.55 8.52 -28.69
CA ALA A 283 -8.43 9.74 -29.51
C ALA A 283 -9.50 10.16 -30.54
N ALA A 284 -10.03 11.38 -30.35
CA ALA A 284 -10.37 12.33 -31.42
C ALA A 284 -10.05 13.78 -30.94
N SER A 285 -9.86 14.72 -31.88
CA SER A 285 -9.22 16.03 -31.62
C SER A 285 -10.21 17.21 -31.51
N ASN A 286 -9.94 18.19 -30.62
CA ASN A 286 -9.65 19.56 -31.07
C ASN A 286 -8.91 20.43 -30.02
N ARG A 287 -8.36 21.58 -30.44
CA ARG A 287 -7.53 22.52 -29.65
C ARG A 287 -8.32 23.69 -29.04
N LYS A 288 -7.85 24.24 -27.90
CA LYS A 288 -7.20 25.57 -27.82
C LYS A 288 -6.72 25.97 -26.41
N ASP A 289 -5.42 26.22 -26.32
CA ASP A 289 -4.69 27.36 -25.72
C ASP A 289 -5.24 28.10 -24.47
N GLY A 290 -4.40 28.27 -23.44
CA GLY A 290 -4.61 29.20 -22.32
C GLY A 290 -3.75 28.87 -21.08
N GLY A 291 -2.56 29.48 -20.96
CA GLY A 291 -1.53 29.10 -19.97
C GLY A 291 -1.89 29.31 -18.50
N ASP A 292 -1.28 28.48 -17.63
CA ASP A 292 -1.48 28.46 -16.17
C ASP A 292 -0.16 28.75 -15.41
N THR A 293 -0.26 29.37 -14.23
CA THR A 293 0.88 29.76 -13.39
C THR A 293 1.03 28.79 -12.21
N GLY A 294 2.08 27.95 -12.26
CA GLY A 294 2.16 26.75 -11.44
C GLY A 294 2.19 26.96 -9.92
N MET A 295 1.41 26.14 -9.21
CA MET A 295 1.60 25.77 -7.81
C MET A 295 1.63 24.24 -7.67
N ASN A 296 2.23 23.74 -6.58
CA ASN A 296 2.70 22.35 -6.52
C ASN A 296 1.59 21.29 -6.48
N TRP A 297 1.56 20.46 -7.52
CA TRP A 297 1.17 19.04 -7.57
C TRP A 297 0.33 18.51 -6.39
N LEU A 298 -0.99 18.69 -6.50
CA LEU A 298 -1.98 17.85 -5.83
C LEU A 298 -2.85 17.18 -6.91
N ILE A 299 -2.66 15.89 -7.15
CA ILE A 299 -3.27 15.20 -8.31
C ILE A 299 -4.78 14.99 -8.08
N PHE A 300 -5.58 15.88 -8.68
CA PHE A 300 -6.99 15.65 -9.00
C PHE A 300 -7.13 15.24 -10.47
N ILE A 301 -7.92 14.20 -10.74
CA ILE A 301 -8.51 13.90 -12.06
C ILE A 301 -9.95 13.44 -11.80
N THR A 302 -10.94 13.87 -12.60
CA THR A 302 -12.35 13.46 -12.42
C THR A 302 -13.10 13.31 -13.76
N LYS A 303 -14.12 12.42 -13.77
CA LYS A 303 -15.16 12.25 -14.83
C LYS A 303 -14.65 11.69 -16.20
N LYS A 304 -15.46 10.98 -17.02
CA LYS A 304 -16.94 10.79 -17.15
C LYS A 304 -17.33 9.35 -17.60
N TYR A 305 -18.45 8.82 -17.06
CA TYR A 305 -19.40 7.76 -17.55
C TYR A 305 -18.87 6.53 -18.37
N SER A 306 -18.89 5.27 -17.88
CA SER A 306 -20.01 4.26 -17.74
C SER A 306 -20.06 3.23 -18.92
N THR A 307 -20.75 2.07 -18.96
CA THR A 307 -21.92 1.50 -18.21
C THR A 307 -22.00 -0.07 -18.31
N ALA A 308 -22.75 -0.71 -17.40
CA ALA A 308 -23.55 -1.97 -17.54
C ALA A 308 -22.93 -3.41 -17.72
N LYS A 309 -23.09 -4.25 -16.66
CA LYS A 309 -23.56 -5.68 -16.59
C LYS A 309 -22.77 -6.81 -17.32
N GLN A 310 -22.69 -8.07 -16.87
CA GLN A 310 -23.02 -8.86 -15.64
C GLN A 310 -22.08 -10.14 -15.68
N ASN A 311 -22.09 -11.22 -14.87
CA ASN A 311 -23.04 -11.87 -13.94
C ASN A 311 -22.31 -12.74 -12.85
N ASN A 312 -22.99 -13.73 -12.23
CA ASN A 312 -22.49 -14.70 -11.20
C ASN A 312 -22.75 -16.18 -11.66
N PRO A 313 -22.43 -17.31 -10.96
CA PRO A 313 -22.25 -17.53 -9.49
C PRO A 313 -21.03 -18.38 -9.01
N ALA A 314 -20.92 -18.54 -7.67
CA ALA A 314 -19.87 -19.26 -6.90
C ALA A 314 -20.19 -20.77 -6.65
N PRO A 315 -19.50 -21.60 -5.78
CA PRO A 315 -19.32 -21.35 -4.32
C PRO A 315 -18.18 -22.07 -3.51
N VAL A 316 -18.12 -21.77 -2.17
CA VAL A 316 -17.60 -22.58 -1.02
C VAL A 316 -16.08 -22.62 -0.64
N THR A 317 -15.75 -21.89 0.44
CA THR A 317 -14.89 -22.22 1.63
C THR A 317 -13.40 -22.63 1.54
N ALA A 318 -12.51 -21.78 2.10
CA ALA A 318 -11.61 -22.08 3.25
C ALA A 318 -10.77 -20.83 3.67
N CYS A 319 -10.29 -20.75 4.92
CA CYS A 319 -9.55 -19.58 5.46
C CYS A 319 -8.08 -19.88 5.80
N ALA A 320 -7.16 -18.94 5.52
CA ALA A 320 -5.85 -18.80 6.19
C ALA A 320 -5.17 -17.45 5.84
N SER A 321 -4.61 -16.75 6.84
CA SER A 321 -3.68 -15.59 6.75
C SER A 321 -4.17 -14.33 5.96
N ALA A 322 -3.52 -13.16 6.02
CA ALA A 322 -2.34 -12.71 6.77
C ALA A 322 -2.59 -11.36 7.51
N ALA A 323 -1.74 -11.05 8.50
CA ALA A 323 -1.83 -9.86 9.36
C ALA A 323 -1.37 -8.56 8.66
N VAL A 324 -1.75 -7.34 9.08
CA VAL A 324 -2.24 -6.92 10.42
C VAL A 324 -3.66 -6.36 10.34
#